data_AF-A0A2M7S9M7-F1
#
_entry.id   AF-A0A2M7S9M7-F1
#
_cell.length_a   1.000
_cell.length_b   1.000
_cell.length_c   1.000
_cell.angle_alpha   90.00
_cell.angle_beta   90.00
_cell.angle_gamma   90.00
#
_symmetry.space_group_name_H-M   'P 1'
#
loop_
_entity.id
_entity.type
_entity.pdbx_description
1 polymer ?
#
loop_
_entity_poly.entity_id
_entity_poly.type
_entity_poly.pdbx_seq_one_letter_code
_entity_poly.pdbx_strand_id
1 'polypeptide(L)' 'MFAIRAGYKYNSAINNTLGALAGLTCGAGFKIGILGIDYALVPYGDLGYTHRVTVGAKF' A
#
# COMPACT_ATOMS: atom_id res chain seq x y z
N MET A 1 2.51 13.02 -13.18
CA MET A 1 1.79 13.24 -11.90
C MET A 1 2.35 12.28 -10.86
N PHE A 2 2.87 12.81 -9.74
CA PHE A 2 3.37 12.01 -8.63
C PHE A 2 2.31 11.98 -7.53
N ALA A 3 2.05 10.83 -6.93
CA ALA A 3 1.02 10.63 -5.92
C ALA A 3 1.58 9.79 -4.78
N ILE A 4 1.82 10.41 -3.63
CA ILE A 4 2.15 9.68 -2.41
C ILE A 4 0.86 9.42 -1.64
N ARG A 5 0.69 8.20 -1.16
CA ARG A 5 -0.46 7.77 -0.36
C ARG A 5 0.06 7.15 0.92
N ALA A 6 -0.36 7.66 2.06
CA ALA A 6 -0.17 7.00 3.34
C ALA A 6 -1.55 6.80 3.96
N GLY A 7 -1.76 5.64 4.56
CA GLY A 7 -3.02 5.25 5.19
C GLY A 7 -2.75 4.45 6.45
N TYR A 8 -3.67 4.53 7.40
CA TYR A 8 -3.66 3.68 8.57
C TYR A 8 -5.03 3.03 8.70
N LYS A 9 -5.06 1.70 8.53
CA LYS A 9 -6.27 0.90 8.63
C LYS A 9 -6.36 0.33 10.04
N TYR A 10 -7.24 0.90 10.85
CA TYR A 10 -7.56 0.36 12.16
C TYR A 10 -8.68 -0.68 12.01
N ASN A 11 -8.40 -1.93 12.38
CA ASN A 11 -9.37 -3.02 12.38
C ASN A 11 -9.32 -3.70 13.74
N SER A 12 -10.47 -4.04 14.34
CA SER A 12 -10.54 -4.67 15.67
C SER A 12 -9.77 -6.01 15.75
N ALA A 13 -9.50 -6.65 14.61
CA ALA A 13 -8.65 -7.84 14.50
C ALA A 13 -7.15 -7.57 14.78
N ILE A 14 -6.67 -6.33 14.64
CA ILE A 14 -5.26 -5.95 14.88
C ILE A 14 -4.88 -6.12 16.35
N ASN A 15 -5.86 -5.97 17.25
CA ASN A 15 -5.67 -6.03 18.70
C ASN A 15 -5.38 -7.45 19.22
N ASN A 16 -5.71 -8.51 18.45
CA ASN A 16 -5.65 -9.88 18.96
C ASN A 16 -4.44 -10.69 18.44
N THR A 17 -3.93 -10.39 17.24
CA THR A 17 -2.85 -11.22 16.62
C THR A 17 -1.89 -10.49 15.69
N LEU A 18 -2.16 -9.26 15.26
CA LEU A 18 -1.42 -8.65 14.14
C LEU A 18 -0.48 -7.49 14.54
N GLY A 19 -0.63 -6.94 15.75
CA GLY A 19 0.24 -5.87 16.28
C GLY A 19 -0.07 -4.49 15.66
N ALA A 20 0.12 -3.42 16.43
CA ALA A 20 -0.31 -2.06 16.08
C ALA A 20 0.21 -1.52 14.72
N LEU A 21 1.29 -2.12 14.20
CA LEU A 21 1.91 -1.80 12.91
C LEU A 21 1.21 -2.43 11.70
N ALA A 22 0.34 -3.42 11.87
CA ALA A 22 -0.36 -4.10 10.78
C ALA A 22 -1.41 -3.25 10.05
N GLY A 23 -1.72 -2.07 10.59
CA GLY A 23 -2.62 -1.12 9.96
C GLY A 23 -1.92 -0.14 9.03
N LEU A 24 -0.60 0.03 9.15
CA LEU A 24 0.11 1.05 8.39
C LEU A 24 0.12 0.66 6.91
N THR A 25 -0.13 1.62 6.02
CA THR A 25 -0.06 1.43 4.58
C THR A 25 0.63 2.63 3.96
N CYS A 26 1.58 2.37 3.08
CA CYS A 26 2.34 3.40 2.39
C CYS A 26 2.33 3.09 0.90
N GLY A 27 2.23 4.08 0.04
CA GLY A 27 2.26 3.88 -1.39
C GLY A 27 2.74 5.11 -2.13
N ALA A 28 3.36 4.88 -3.28
CA ALA A 28 3.83 5.89 -4.20
C ALA A 28 3.36 5.51 -5.61
N GLY A 29 2.64 6.41 -6.26
CA GLY A 29 2.17 6.29 -7.62
C GLY A 29 2.82 7.33 -8.50
N PHE A 30 3.22 6.92 -9.70
CA PHE A 30 3.84 7.76 -10.68
C PHE A 30 3.19 7.54 -12.04
N LYS A 31 2.71 8.64 -12.64
CA LYS A 31 2.13 8.64 -13.98
C LYS A 31 2.96 9.49 -14.93
N ILE A 32 3.39 8.87 -16.04
CA ILE A 32 3.98 9.51 -17.22
C ILE A 32 3.06 9.24 -18.41
N GLY A 33 2.28 10.25 -18.81
CA GLY A 33 1.40 10.18 -19.99
C GLY A 33 0.41 9.01 -19.90
N ILE A 34 0.59 8.03 -20.78
CA ILE A 34 -0.20 6.80 -20.87
C ILE A 34 0.23 5.72 -19.87
N LEU A 35 1.44 5.80 -19.32
CA LEU A 35 1.97 4.81 -18.38
C LEU A 35 1.73 5.28 -16.93
N GLY A 36 1.15 4.41 -16.11
CA GLY A 36 0.96 4.58 -14.68
C GLY A 36 1.61 3.43 -13.91
N ILE A 37 2.48 3.74 -12.97
CA ILE A 37 3.13 2.79 -12.08
C ILE A 37 2.68 3.14 -10.66
N ASP A 38 2.03 2.24 -9.96
CA ASP A 38 1.61 2.40 -8.57
C ASP A 38 2.29 1.34 -7.71
N TYR A 39 3.07 1.78 -6.73
CA TYR A 39 3.72 0.94 -5.73
C TYR A 39 3.03 1.14 -4.38
N ALA A 40 2.63 0.06 -3.72
CA ALA A 40 1.99 0.10 -2.40
C ALA A 40 2.59 -0.96 -1.47
N LEU A 41 3.11 -0.53 -0.34
CA LEU A 41 3.58 -1.32 0.78
C LEU A 41 2.46 -1.45 1.83
N VAL A 42 2.06 -2.67 2.13
CA VAL A 42 1.07 -3.01 3.15
C VAL A 42 1.68 -3.99 4.14
N PRO A 43 2.27 -3.52 5.26
CA PRO A 43 2.64 -4.38 6.38
C PRO A 43 1.39 -5.02 6.99
N TYR A 44 1.29 -6.35 6.93
CA TYR A 44 0.26 -7.13 7.63
C TYR A 44 0.81 -7.74 8.93
N GLY A 45 1.65 -6.99 9.66
CA GLY A 45 2.18 -7.44 10.95
C GLY A 45 2.82 -8.83 10.90
N ASP A 46 2.26 -9.77 11.67
CA ASP A 46 2.74 -11.16 11.83
C ASP A 46 2.59 -12.03 10.56
N LEU A 47 1.79 -11.58 9.57
CA LEU A 47 1.67 -12.21 8.25
C LEU A 47 2.73 -11.71 7.24
N GLY A 48 3.55 -10.73 7.63
CA GLY A 48 4.63 -10.18 6.82
C GLY A 48 4.28 -8.95 6.00
N TYR A 49 5.28 -8.46 5.24
CA TYR A 49 5.16 -7.26 4.41
C TYR A 49 4.62 -7.61 3.02
N THR A 50 3.45 -7.07 2.67
CA THR A 50 2.89 -7.20 1.31
C THR A 50 3.34 -6.04 0.45
N HIS A 51 4.08 -6.33 -0.61
CA HIS A 51 4.46 -5.36 -1.63
C HIS A 51 3.55 -5.54 -2.84
N ARG A 52 2.71 -4.54 -3.13
CA ARG A 52 1.84 -4.49 -4.30
C ARG A 52 2.43 -3.53 -5.32
N VAL A 53 2.78 -4.04 -6.50
CA VAL A 53 3.23 -3.23 -7.63
C VAL A 53 2.22 -3.38 -8.75
N THR A 54 1.68 -2.26 -9.20
CA THR A 54 0.71 -2.19 -10.29
C THR A 54 1.33 -1.37 -11.41
N VAL A 55 1.27 -1.89 -12.64
CA VAL A 55 1.65 -1.15 -13.84
C VAL A 55 0.44 -1.14 -14.76
N GLY A 56 0.04 0.05 -15.21
CA GLY A 56 -1.07 0.27 -16.11
C GLY A 56 -0.63 1.10 -17.31
N ALA A 57 -1.16 0.78 -18.47
CA ALA A 57 -1.04 1.58 -19.69
C ALA A 57 -2.45 1.98 -20.14
N LYS A 58 -2.66 3.24 -20.49
CA LYS A 58 -3.87 3.73 -21.16
C LYS A 58 -3.60 3.81 -22.67
N PHE A 59 -4.53 3.34 -23.48
CA PHE A 59 -4.53 3.37 -24.94
C PHE A 59 -5.76 4.11 -25.43
#